data_AF-A0A6B2LCL5-F1
#
_entry.id   AF-A0A6B2LCL5-F1
#
_cell.length_a   1.000
_cell.length_b   1.000
_cell.length_c   1.000
_cell.angle_alpha   90.00
_cell.angle_beta   90.00
_cell.angle_gamma   90.00
#
_symmetry.space_group_name_H-M   'P 1'
#
loop_
_entity.id
_entity.type
_entity.pdbx_description
1 polymer ?
#
loop_
_entity_poly.entity_id
_entity_poly.type
_entity_poly.pdbx_seq_one_letter_code
_entity_poly.pdbx_strand_id
1 'polypeptide(L)'
;MLHNIYYAILGCFQWTVWEIVFLYGFVNGRLPVVMDSQLFSSWYNIAGLIFWILFLPIWRDVQFYFVHRFIHVRPYYKFVHSLHHRNVYPEPFSGIAMHPIEHLMYIVPCLAPSLYFGLSPLILLWNGVHLMTSPAGAHSGYEDIFMNEQLHHIHHATFNTNFGGLGLPLDLIFGTFKPTLNQHKEAKDSRILFGPSHLLPGVYQVIFNISTLLLFLCTWWGVTWGTAGGPLLAAGFTLAPPAMATALYYISKDKMPISWPFQQDPWLPLHLILGLLNLLPIYHIILAIAP
;
A
#
# COMPACT_ATOMS: atom_id res chain seq x y z
N MET A 1 -18.07 1.07 6.75
CA MET A 1 -17.33 2.29 7.15
C MET A 1 -16.79 2.39 8.59
N LEU A 2 -17.51 2.83 9.65
CA LEU A 2 -16.88 3.05 10.99
C LEU A 2 -16.11 1.84 11.53
N HIS A 3 -16.67 0.64 11.31
CA HIS A 3 -16.01 -0.63 11.58
C HIS A 3 -14.68 -0.76 10.82
N ASN A 4 -14.65 -0.42 9.52
CA ASN A 4 -13.46 -0.52 8.69
C ASN A 4 -12.41 0.52 9.09
N ILE A 5 -12.83 1.74 9.43
CA ILE A 5 -11.96 2.77 10.00
C ILE A 5 -11.31 2.27 11.30
N TYR A 6 -12.08 1.64 12.19
CA TYR A 6 -11.54 1.08 13.43
C TYR A 6 -10.43 0.05 13.16
N TYR A 7 -10.67 -0.94 12.29
CA TYR A 7 -9.66 -1.95 11.97
C TYR A 7 -8.47 -1.42 11.16
N ALA A 8 -8.69 -0.41 10.31
CA ALA A 8 -7.62 0.31 9.63
C ALA A 8 -6.71 1.05 10.62
N ILE A 9 -7.30 1.75 11.60
CA ILE A 9 -6.56 2.43 12.68
C ILE A 9 -5.76 1.42 13.52
N LEU A 10 -6.31 0.24 13.80
CA LEU A 10 -5.56 -0.82 14.49
C LEU A 10 -4.34 -1.27 13.68
N GLY A 11 -4.46 -1.35 12.35
CA GLY A 11 -3.33 -1.64 11.46
C GLY A 11 -2.26 -0.55 11.53
N CYS A 12 -2.66 0.72 11.43
CA CYS A 12 -1.74 1.86 11.60
C CYS A 12 -1.06 1.83 12.97
N PHE A 13 -1.81 1.57 14.04
CA PHE A 13 -1.27 1.46 15.39
C PHE A 13 -0.23 0.32 15.50
N GLN A 14 -0.52 -0.86 14.93
CA GLN A 14 0.45 -1.96 14.91
C GLN A 14 1.71 -1.61 14.13
N TRP A 15 1.58 -0.93 12.98
CA TRP A 15 2.72 -0.44 12.22
C TRP A 15 3.57 0.51 13.08
N THR A 16 2.96 1.50 13.73
CA THR A 16 3.66 2.45 14.61
C THR A 16 4.40 1.75 15.75
N VAL A 17 3.82 0.69 16.35
CA VAL A 17 4.52 -0.11 17.36
C VAL A 17 5.79 -0.74 16.79
N TRP A 18 5.71 -1.35 15.60
CA TRP A 18 6.88 -1.95 14.95
C TRP A 18 7.91 -0.91 14.54
N GLU A 19 7.48 0.24 14.03
CA GLU A 19 8.34 1.38 13.72
C GLU A 19 9.13 1.82 14.95
N ILE A 20 8.46 2.01 16.11
CA ILE A 20 9.12 2.37 17.37
C ILE A 20 10.14 1.30 17.78
N VAL A 21 9.79 0.01 17.67
CA VAL A 21 10.69 -1.10 18.01
C VAL A 21 11.96 -1.07 17.15
N PHE A 22 11.82 -0.87 15.84
CA PHE A 22 12.95 -0.81 14.92
C PHE A 22 13.81 0.43 15.15
N LEU A 23 13.19 1.62 15.26
CA LEU A 23 13.91 2.86 15.52
C LEU A 23 14.66 2.82 16.85
N TYR A 24 14.04 2.30 17.91
CA TYR A 24 14.71 2.08 19.19
C TYR A 24 15.86 1.09 19.05
N GLY A 25 15.68 0.01 18.29
CA GLY A 25 16.73 -0.94 17.97
C GLY A 25 17.92 -0.32 17.24
N PHE A 26 17.66 0.57 16.27
CA PHE A 26 18.67 1.30 15.52
C PHE A 26 19.48 2.25 16.42
N VAL A 27 18.80 3.09 17.21
CA VAL A 27 19.46 4.08 18.08
C VAL A 27 20.30 3.44 19.18
N ASN A 28 19.88 2.29 19.71
CA ASN A 28 20.62 1.56 20.75
C ASN A 28 21.64 0.56 20.20
N GLY A 29 21.88 0.54 18.89
CA GLY A 29 22.83 -0.39 18.25
C GLY A 29 22.45 -1.87 18.38
N ARG A 30 21.18 -2.19 18.63
CA ARG A 30 20.66 -3.57 18.75
C ARG A 30 20.25 -4.16 17.41
N LEU A 31 19.98 -3.31 16.41
CA LEU A 31 19.65 -3.70 15.05
C LEU A 31 20.68 -3.08 14.09
N PRO A 32 21.00 -3.76 12.98
CA PRO A 32 21.87 -3.17 11.96
C PRO A 32 21.17 -1.94 11.36
N VAL A 33 21.92 -0.88 11.09
CA VAL A 33 21.37 0.37 10.53
C VAL A 33 22.41 1.10 9.70
N VAL A 34 22.00 1.61 8.54
CA VAL A 34 22.71 2.65 7.80
C VAL A 34 22.07 3.99 8.14
N MET A 35 22.85 4.96 8.59
CA MET A 35 22.29 6.27 8.95
C MET A 35 21.83 7.01 7.69
N ASP A 36 20.72 7.76 7.79
CA ASP A 36 20.17 8.50 6.65
C ASP A 36 21.17 9.51 6.06
N SER A 37 22.05 10.08 6.90
CA SER A 37 23.12 10.98 6.47
C SER A 37 24.14 10.33 5.53
N GLN A 38 24.23 8.99 5.54
CA GLN A 38 25.14 8.22 4.70
C GLN A 38 24.50 7.84 3.36
N LEU A 39 23.17 7.92 3.22
CA LEU A 39 22.48 7.47 2.00
C LEU A 39 22.95 8.20 0.74
N PHE A 40 23.28 9.49 0.87
CA PHE A 40 23.67 10.34 -0.25
C PHE A 40 25.18 10.64 -0.28
N SER A 41 25.98 10.01 0.59
CA SER A 41 27.41 10.32 0.73
C SER A 41 28.29 9.71 -0.35
N SER A 42 27.80 8.69 -1.06
CA SER A 42 28.52 8.03 -2.14
C SER A 42 27.56 7.49 -3.20
N TRP A 43 28.05 7.30 -4.43
CA TRP A 43 27.25 6.68 -5.49
C TRP A 43 26.77 5.27 -5.09
N TYR A 44 27.59 4.52 -4.34
CA TYR A 44 27.26 3.19 -3.86
C TYR A 44 26.03 3.19 -2.94
N ASN A 45 25.97 4.14 -2.00
CA ASN A 45 24.82 4.27 -1.09
C ASN A 45 23.56 4.75 -1.82
N ILE A 46 23.70 5.64 -2.80
CA ILE A 46 22.59 6.09 -3.65
C ILE A 46 22.05 4.92 -4.48
N ALA A 47 22.92 4.09 -5.05
CA ALA A 47 22.52 2.90 -5.78
C ALA A 47 21.85 1.87 -4.87
N GLY A 48 22.35 1.70 -3.64
CA GLY A 48 21.71 0.88 -2.61
C GLY A 48 20.30 1.38 -2.27
N LEU A 49 20.12 2.70 -2.09
CA LEU A 49 18.82 3.33 -1.87
C LEU A 49 17.85 3.01 -3.03
N ILE A 50 18.27 3.26 -4.27
CA ILE A 50 17.47 2.97 -5.48
C ILE A 50 17.12 1.48 -5.54
N PHE A 51 18.09 0.60 -5.28
CA PHE A 51 17.88 -0.83 -5.25
C PHE A 51 16.79 -1.21 -4.24
N TRP A 52 16.88 -0.75 -2.99
CA TRP A 52 15.92 -1.09 -1.94
C TRP A 52 14.52 -0.56 -2.23
N ILE A 53 14.41 0.64 -2.77
CA ILE A 53 13.15 1.22 -3.22
C ILE A 53 12.47 0.35 -4.28
N LEU A 54 13.23 -0.19 -5.23
CA LEU A 54 12.67 -1.03 -6.29
C LEU A 54 12.42 -2.47 -5.81
N PHE A 55 13.27 -2.96 -4.92
CA PHE A 55 13.24 -4.35 -4.45
C PHE A 55 12.17 -4.60 -3.39
N LEU A 56 11.95 -3.67 -2.46
CA LEU A 56 11.00 -3.85 -1.35
C LEU A 56 9.55 -4.09 -1.79
N PRO A 57 8.99 -3.40 -2.80
CA PRO A 57 7.67 -3.73 -3.33
C PRO A 57 7.60 -5.13 -3.94
N ILE A 58 8.66 -5.56 -4.64
CA ILE A 58 8.76 -6.91 -5.21
C ILE A 58 8.79 -7.96 -4.10
N TRP A 59 9.61 -7.75 -3.08
CA TRP A 59 9.65 -8.58 -1.87
C TRP A 59 8.25 -8.67 -1.22
N ARG A 60 7.57 -7.53 -1.12
CA ARG A 60 6.23 -7.42 -0.54
C ARG A 60 5.16 -8.14 -1.35
N ASP A 61 5.24 -8.12 -2.68
CA ASP A 61 4.28 -8.84 -3.53
C ASP A 61 4.41 -10.36 -3.33
N VAL A 62 5.65 -10.86 -3.22
CA VAL A 62 5.91 -12.28 -2.95
C VAL A 62 5.32 -12.69 -1.60
N GLN A 63 5.69 -11.99 -0.52
CA GLN A 63 5.16 -12.33 0.81
C GLN A 63 3.63 -12.18 0.86
N PHE A 64 3.07 -11.15 0.22
CA PHE A 64 1.63 -10.89 0.23
C PHE A 64 0.89 -12.05 -0.42
N TYR A 65 1.33 -12.50 -1.60
CA TYR A 65 0.74 -13.66 -2.26
C TYR A 65 0.67 -14.90 -1.35
N PHE A 66 1.80 -15.26 -0.71
CA PHE A 66 1.85 -16.45 0.13
C PHE A 66 1.06 -16.31 1.42
N VAL A 67 1.17 -15.18 2.11
CA VAL A 67 0.41 -14.90 3.34
C VAL A 67 -1.08 -14.86 3.03
N HIS A 68 -1.48 -14.16 1.97
CA HIS A 68 -2.87 -14.03 1.56
C HIS A 68 -3.46 -15.41 1.22
N ARG A 69 -2.76 -16.21 0.42
CA ARG A 69 -3.17 -17.59 0.14
C ARG A 69 -3.25 -18.45 1.40
N PHE A 70 -2.33 -18.27 2.36
CA PHE A 70 -2.33 -19.00 3.62
C PHE A 70 -3.52 -18.65 4.51
N ILE A 71 -3.88 -17.37 4.62
CA ILE A 71 -5.02 -16.94 5.45
C ILE A 71 -6.38 -17.34 4.86
N HIS A 72 -6.42 -17.85 3.62
CA HIS A 72 -7.59 -18.52 3.06
C HIS A 72 -7.75 -19.99 3.46
N VAL A 73 -6.77 -20.55 4.19
CA VAL A 73 -6.92 -21.87 4.82
C VAL A 73 -8.00 -21.81 5.90
N ARG A 74 -8.95 -22.75 5.88
CA ARG A 74 -10.23 -22.74 6.63
C ARG A 74 -10.22 -22.10 8.02
N PRO A 75 -9.34 -22.49 8.98
CA PRO A 75 -9.29 -21.85 10.30
C PRO A 75 -8.92 -20.36 10.23
N TYR A 76 -7.87 -20.01 9.48
CA TYR A 76 -7.45 -18.62 9.33
C TYR A 76 -8.51 -17.81 8.58
N TYR A 77 -9.13 -18.38 7.54
CA TYR A 77 -10.19 -17.70 6.84
C TYR A 77 -11.34 -17.37 7.80
N LYS A 78 -11.84 -18.40 8.50
CA LYS A 78 -13.01 -18.25 9.37
C LYS A 78 -12.80 -17.22 10.47
N PHE A 79 -11.64 -17.23 11.13
CA PHE A 79 -11.40 -16.45 12.34
C PHE A 79 -10.61 -15.15 12.15
N VAL A 80 -9.87 -15.04 11.04
CA VAL A 80 -8.96 -13.92 10.79
C VAL A 80 -9.40 -13.17 9.54
N HIS A 81 -9.43 -13.84 8.38
CA HIS A 81 -9.59 -13.14 7.10
C HIS A 81 -11.04 -12.89 6.67
N SER A 82 -12.02 -13.59 7.28
CA SER A 82 -13.45 -13.38 7.03
C SER A 82 -13.90 -11.94 7.34
N LEU A 83 -13.19 -11.26 8.26
CA LEU A 83 -13.43 -9.86 8.59
C LEU A 83 -13.16 -8.95 7.40
N HIS A 84 -12.05 -9.17 6.70
CA HIS A 84 -11.68 -8.43 5.49
C HIS A 84 -12.68 -8.72 4.36
N HIS A 85 -12.99 -10.01 4.14
CA HIS A 85 -13.96 -10.50 3.14
C HIS A 85 -15.42 -10.12 3.39
N ARG A 86 -15.74 -9.52 4.55
CA ARG A 86 -17.06 -8.95 4.80
C ARG A 86 -17.38 -7.79 3.85
N ASN A 87 -16.35 -7.11 3.36
CA ASN A 87 -16.48 -5.96 2.47
C ASN A 87 -16.63 -6.42 1.02
N VAL A 88 -17.85 -6.86 0.68
CA VAL A 88 -18.20 -7.33 -0.69
C VAL A 88 -17.97 -6.25 -1.74
N TYR A 89 -18.18 -4.98 -1.37
CA TYR A 89 -17.83 -3.81 -2.16
C TYR A 89 -16.64 -3.11 -1.50
N PRO A 90 -15.44 -3.21 -2.09
CA PRO A 90 -14.26 -2.55 -1.58
C PRO A 90 -14.45 -1.03 -1.51
N GLU A 91 -14.25 -0.47 -0.31
CA GLU A 91 -14.15 0.98 -0.05
C GLU A 91 -12.72 1.33 0.40
N PRO A 92 -12.23 2.57 0.27
CA PRO A 92 -10.80 2.88 0.47
C PRO A 92 -10.20 2.46 1.82
N PHE A 93 -11.01 2.39 2.89
CA PHE A 93 -10.57 1.91 4.21
C PHE A 93 -10.65 0.39 4.38
N SER A 94 -11.41 -0.30 3.52
CA SER A 94 -11.59 -1.75 3.59
C SER A 94 -10.32 -2.52 3.25
N GLY A 95 -9.42 -1.92 2.45
CA GLY A 95 -8.17 -2.57 2.03
C GLY A 95 -7.21 -2.91 3.16
N ILE A 96 -7.29 -2.19 4.29
CA ILE A 96 -6.57 -2.52 5.53
C ILE A 96 -7.52 -2.73 6.72
N ALA A 97 -8.81 -2.93 6.45
CA ALA A 97 -9.75 -3.32 7.49
C ALA A 97 -9.63 -4.83 7.74
N MET A 98 -8.59 -5.21 8.49
CA MET A 98 -8.21 -6.59 8.73
C MET A 98 -8.21 -6.94 10.22
N HIS A 99 -8.33 -8.22 10.54
CA HIS A 99 -8.17 -8.67 11.91
C HIS A 99 -6.74 -8.38 12.42
N PRO A 100 -6.51 -8.04 13.70
CA PRO A 100 -5.17 -7.77 14.23
C PRO A 100 -4.10 -8.83 13.96
N ILE A 101 -4.49 -10.11 13.86
CA ILE A 101 -3.58 -11.20 13.48
C ILE A 101 -3.19 -11.13 11.99
N GLU A 102 -4.13 -10.77 11.12
CA GLU A 102 -3.85 -10.56 9.70
C GLU A 102 -2.89 -9.40 9.49
N HIS A 103 -3.09 -8.30 10.23
CA HIS A 103 -2.16 -7.17 10.25
C HIS A 103 -0.73 -7.60 10.62
N LEU A 104 -0.56 -8.44 11.65
CA LEU A 104 0.75 -8.98 11.99
C LEU A 104 1.33 -9.84 10.85
N MET A 105 0.52 -10.68 10.23
CA MET A 105 0.95 -11.51 9.09
C MET A 105 1.30 -10.66 7.86
N TYR A 106 0.68 -9.48 7.71
CA TYR A 106 0.94 -8.53 6.63
C TYR A 106 2.19 -7.67 6.89
N ILE A 107 2.36 -7.19 8.12
CA ILE A 107 3.42 -6.25 8.53
C ILE A 107 4.74 -6.96 8.83
N VAL A 108 4.73 -8.05 9.60
CA VAL A 108 5.99 -8.64 10.11
C VAL A 108 6.93 -9.12 8.99
N PRO A 109 6.46 -9.84 7.95
CA PRO A 109 7.34 -10.23 6.85
C PRO A 109 7.95 -9.03 6.09
N CYS A 110 7.22 -7.91 6.05
CA CYS A 110 7.66 -6.67 5.41
C CYS A 110 8.91 -6.06 6.07
N LEU A 111 9.11 -6.33 7.35
CA LEU A 111 10.22 -5.80 8.15
C LEU A 111 11.51 -6.61 7.98
N ALA A 112 11.45 -7.80 7.37
CA ALA A 112 12.60 -8.69 7.24
C ALA A 112 13.81 -8.02 6.54
N PRO A 113 13.65 -7.25 5.45
CA PRO A 113 14.78 -6.57 4.84
C PRO A 113 15.48 -5.58 5.80
N SER A 114 14.72 -4.78 6.55
CA SER A 114 15.27 -3.88 7.56
C SER A 114 15.94 -4.62 8.70
N LEU A 115 15.41 -5.79 9.09
CA LEU A 115 15.95 -6.63 10.16
C LEU A 115 17.31 -7.24 9.78
N TYR A 116 17.43 -7.77 8.56
CA TYR A 116 18.60 -8.56 8.16
C TYR A 116 19.68 -7.79 7.41
N PHE A 117 19.32 -6.73 6.66
CA PHE A 117 20.26 -5.98 5.82
C PHE A 117 20.60 -4.60 6.36
N GLY A 118 20.01 -4.18 7.47
CA GLY A 118 20.32 -2.91 8.13
C GLY A 118 19.96 -1.70 7.30
N LEU A 119 18.71 -1.64 6.85
CA LEU A 119 18.21 -0.53 6.04
C LEU A 119 18.14 0.75 6.87
N SER A 120 18.17 1.89 6.17
CA SER A 120 18.10 3.17 6.86
C SER A 120 16.69 3.45 7.43
N PRO A 121 16.57 4.30 8.46
CA PRO A 121 15.28 4.73 8.99
C PRO A 121 14.37 5.31 7.90
N LEU A 122 14.91 6.08 6.95
CA LEU A 122 14.17 6.59 5.80
C LEU A 122 13.53 5.48 4.96
N ILE A 123 14.29 4.42 4.66
CA ILE A 123 13.81 3.30 3.86
C ILE A 123 12.74 2.51 4.63
N LEU A 124 12.92 2.31 5.94
CA LEU A 124 11.92 1.67 6.81
C LEU A 124 10.60 2.45 6.79
N LEU A 125 10.66 3.78 6.94
CA LEU A 125 9.47 4.63 6.94
C LEU A 125 8.77 4.61 5.57
N TRP A 126 9.53 4.75 4.48
CA TRP A 126 8.98 4.65 3.12
C TRP A 126 8.25 3.31 2.90
N ASN A 127 8.89 2.21 3.33
CA ASN A 127 8.33 0.87 3.21
C ASN A 127 7.00 0.75 3.97
N GLY A 128 6.92 1.34 5.16
CA GLY A 128 5.69 1.42 5.95
C GLY A 128 4.57 2.18 5.29
N VAL A 129 4.85 3.42 4.88
CA VAL A 129 3.86 4.28 4.20
C VAL A 129 3.34 3.58 2.94
N HIS A 130 4.25 2.99 2.14
CA HIS A 130 3.86 2.26 0.95
C HIS A 130 3.07 0.99 1.30
N LEU A 131 3.46 0.23 2.33
CA LEU A 131 2.73 -0.97 2.76
C LEU A 131 1.29 -0.60 3.12
N MET A 132 1.10 0.38 4.00
CA MET A 132 -0.22 0.74 4.53
C MET A 132 -1.15 1.38 3.50
N THR A 133 -0.59 2.06 2.49
CA THR A 133 -1.40 2.68 1.42
C THR A 133 -1.63 1.78 0.22
N SER A 134 -0.80 0.76 0.00
CA SER A 134 -0.89 -0.09 -1.20
C SER A 134 -2.24 -0.79 -1.41
N PRO A 135 -2.95 -1.29 -0.39
CA PRO A 135 -4.24 -1.93 -0.60
C PRO A 135 -5.33 -0.97 -1.10
N ALA A 136 -5.18 0.34 -0.87
CA ALA A 136 -6.16 1.34 -1.28
C ALA A 136 -6.39 1.33 -2.80
N GLY A 137 -5.37 1.00 -3.62
CA GLY A 137 -5.52 0.93 -5.07
C GLY A 137 -6.41 -0.22 -5.56
N ALA A 138 -6.46 -1.34 -4.83
CA ALA A 138 -7.35 -2.47 -5.14
C ALA A 138 -8.72 -2.36 -4.45
N HIS A 139 -8.91 -1.32 -3.63
CA HIS A 139 -10.11 -1.08 -2.83
C HIS A 139 -10.63 0.35 -2.99
N SER A 140 -10.19 1.05 -4.04
CA SER A 140 -10.58 2.43 -4.29
C SER A 140 -12.06 2.50 -4.68
N GLY A 141 -12.52 1.40 -5.27
CA GLY A 141 -13.80 1.17 -5.88
C GLY A 141 -13.94 1.88 -7.26
N TYR A 142 -12.94 2.67 -7.68
CA TYR A 142 -12.91 3.18 -9.04
C TYR A 142 -12.59 2.04 -10.00
N GLU A 143 -13.59 1.66 -10.80
CA GLU A 143 -13.40 0.68 -11.85
C GLU A 143 -12.31 1.14 -12.83
N ASP A 144 -11.32 0.26 -12.99
CA ASP A 144 -10.58 0.11 -14.24
C ASP A 144 -9.38 1.04 -14.50
N ILE A 145 -8.71 1.51 -13.46
CA ILE A 145 -7.33 1.96 -13.63
C ILE A 145 -6.42 0.83 -13.15
N PHE A 146 -5.88 0.08 -14.11
CA PHE A 146 -4.85 -0.97 -13.95
C PHE A 146 -5.33 -2.39 -13.60
N MET A 147 -6.63 -2.71 -13.63
CA MET A 147 -7.21 -4.04 -13.38
C MET A 147 -7.02 -4.66 -11.97
N ASN A 148 -6.25 -4.04 -11.06
CA ASN A 148 -6.00 -4.59 -9.71
C ASN A 148 -7.31 -4.81 -8.95
N GLU A 149 -8.15 -3.78 -8.98
CA GLU A 149 -9.43 -3.77 -8.28
C GLU A 149 -10.39 -4.80 -8.85
N GLN A 150 -10.42 -5.00 -10.17
CA GLN A 150 -11.27 -6.01 -10.79
C GLN A 150 -10.84 -7.43 -10.39
N LEU A 151 -9.53 -7.71 -10.43
CA LEU A 151 -9.00 -9.02 -10.03
C LEU A 151 -9.23 -9.28 -8.54
N HIS A 152 -9.11 -8.24 -7.72
CA HIS A 152 -9.38 -8.33 -6.28
C HIS A 152 -10.89 -8.43 -5.97
N HIS A 153 -11.76 -7.79 -6.74
CA HIS A 153 -13.19 -8.02 -6.64
C HIS A 153 -13.52 -9.48 -6.99
N ILE A 154 -12.92 -10.04 -8.05
CA ILE A 154 -13.08 -11.47 -8.39
C ILE A 154 -12.59 -12.35 -7.23
N HIS A 155 -11.50 -11.96 -6.57
CA HIS A 155 -11.01 -12.62 -5.37
C HIS A 155 -12.07 -12.62 -4.24
N HIS A 156 -12.63 -11.48 -3.86
CA HIS A 156 -13.69 -11.38 -2.85
C HIS A 156 -14.95 -12.19 -3.21
N ALA A 157 -15.25 -12.33 -4.51
CA ALA A 157 -16.40 -13.10 -4.97
C ALA A 157 -16.18 -14.63 -5.01
N THR A 158 -14.92 -15.07 -5.16
CA THR A 158 -14.59 -16.50 -5.38
C THR A 158 -13.82 -17.13 -4.22
N PHE A 159 -13.20 -16.31 -3.37
CA PHE A 159 -12.40 -16.67 -2.19
C PHE A 159 -11.13 -17.49 -2.46
N ASN A 160 -10.97 -18.12 -3.63
CA ASN A 160 -9.88 -19.07 -3.88
C ASN A 160 -9.05 -18.76 -5.14
N THR A 161 -9.15 -17.55 -5.69
CA THR A 161 -8.39 -17.11 -6.88
C THR A 161 -7.83 -15.70 -6.69
N ASN A 162 -6.83 -15.30 -7.46
CA ASN A 162 -6.25 -13.94 -7.47
C ASN A 162 -5.76 -13.46 -6.09
N PHE A 163 -4.80 -14.17 -5.51
CA PHE A 163 -4.24 -13.82 -4.18
C PHE A 163 -3.18 -12.70 -4.25
N GLY A 164 -2.53 -12.51 -5.38
CA GLY A 164 -1.44 -11.56 -5.56
C GLY A 164 -1.91 -10.15 -5.90
N GLY A 165 -0.98 -9.20 -5.76
CA GLY A 165 -1.09 -7.89 -6.39
C GLY A 165 -0.61 -7.92 -7.84
N LEU A 166 -0.59 -6.75 -8.49
CA LEU A 166 -0.21 -6.63 -9.91
C LEU A 166 1.29 -6.65 -10.21
N GLY A 167 2.16 -6.45 -9.22
CA GLY A 167 3.58 -6.24 -9.50
C GLY A 167 4.31 -7.49 -9.96
N LEU A 168 3.92 -8.67 -9.49
CA LEU A 168 4.43 -9.96 -9.96
C LEU A 168 3.29 -10.88 -10.43
N PRO A 169 3.47 -11.65 -11.52
CA PRO A 169 2.45 -12.55 -12.05
C PRO A 169 2.33 -13.85 -11.24
N LEU A 170 2.30 -13.77 -9.91
CA LEU A 170 2.33 -14.93 -9.02
C LEU A 170 1.09 -15.81 -9.17
N ASP A 171 -0.08 -15.20 -9.40
CA ASP A 171 -1.31 -15.97 -9.68
C ASP A 171 -1.23 -16.78 -10.97
N LEU A 172 -0.54 -16.27 -11.99
CA LEU A 172 -0.28 -17.05 -13.22
C LEU A 172 0.71 -18.17 -12.95
N ILE A 173 1.81 -17.87 -12.24
CA ILE A 173 2.88 -18.84 -11.94
C ILE A 173 2.36 -20.01 -11.10
N PHE A 174 1.52 -19.73 -10.10
CA PHE A 174 1.01 -20.72 -9.16
C PHE A 174 -0.41 -21.24 -9.50
N GLY A 175 -0.95 -20.86 -10.65
CA GLY A 175 -2.21 -21.38 -11.17
C GLY A 175 -3.45 -20.96 -10.38
N THR A 176 -3.42 -19.78 -9.76
CA THR A 176 -4.54 -19.20 -9.01
C THR A 176 -5.21 -18.03 -9.72
N PHE A 177 -4.78 -17.72 -10.95
CA PHE A 177 -5.33 -16.63 -11.75
C PHE A 177 -6.73 -16.93 -12.30
N LYS A 178 -7.65 -15.97 -12.14
CA LYS A 178 -9.00 -16.00 -12.72
C LYS A 178 -9.36 -14.63 -13.32
N PRO A 179 -9.53 -14.53 -14.65
CA PRO A 179 -9.71 -13.26 -15.32
C PRO A 179 -11.14 -12.70 -15.20
N THR A 180 -12.15 -13.56 -15.06
CA THR A 180 -13.56 -13.13 -14.95
C THR A 180 -14.37 -14.06 -14.05
N LEU A 181 -15.55 -13.62 -13.61
CA LEU A 181 -16.48 -14.45 -12.84
C LEU A 181 -17.13 -15.57 -13.67
N ASN A 182 -17.18 -15.44 -15.00
CA ASN A 182 -17.92 -16.33 -15.90
C ASN A 182 -17.01 -17.38 -16.55
N GLN A 183 -17.22 -18.66 -16.24
CA GLN A 183 -16.44 -19.80 -16.76
C GLN A 183 -16.38 -19.87 -18.30
N HIS A 184 -17.42 -19.43 -19.01
CA HIS A 184 -17.49 -19.52 -20.48
C HIS A 184 -16.61 -18.51 -21.25
N LYS A 185 -16.03 -17.49 -20.59
CA LYS A 185 -15.16 -16.47 -21.22
C LYS A 185 -13.67 -16.63 -20.90
N GLU A 186 -13.31 -17.52 -19.98
CA GLU A 186 -11.94 -17.68 -19.44
C GLU A 186 -10.87 -17.94 -20.51
N ALA A 187 -11.20 -18.61 -21.62
CA ALA A 187 -10.24 -18.95 -22.69
C ALA A 187 -9.92 -17.78 -23.65
N LYS A 188 -10.75 -16.72 -23.70
CA LYS A 188 -10.55 -15.57 -24.60
C LYS A 188 -9.80 -14.42 -23.93
N ASP A 189 -9.88 -14.36 -22.60
CA ASP A 189 -9.45 -13.21 -21.78
C ASP A 189 -8.04 -13.35 -21.18
N SER A 190 -7.35 -14.48 -21.33
CA SER A 190 -5.91 -14.59 -20.98
C SER A 190 -5.02 -13.63 -21.79
N ARG A 191 -5.52 -13.10 -22.90
CA ARG A 191 -4.89 -12.01 -23.67
C ARG A 191 -5.10 -10.62 -23.05
N ILE A 192 -5.95 -10.44 -22.04
CA ILE A 192 -6.23 -9.13 -21.43
C ILE A 192 -5.05 -8.63 -20.59
N LEU A 193 -4.27 -9.54 -19.97
CA LEU A 193 -3.00 -9.19 -19.33
C LEU A 193 -1.88 -8.83 -20.34
N PHE A 194 -2.06 -9.18 -21.63
CA PHE A 194 -1.07 -9.02 -22.69
C PHE A 194 -1.65 -8.35 -23.95
N GLY A 195 -2.73 -7.59 -23.79
CA GLY A 195 -3.53 -7.02 -24.87
C GLY A 195 -2.86 -5.79 -25.51
N PRO A 196 -3.29 -5.36 -26.70
CA PRO A 196 -2.53 -4.45 -27.55
C PRO A 196 -2.40 -3.00 -27.04
N SER A 197 -3.01 -2.61 -25.92
CA SER A 197 -2.91 -1.27 -25.33
C SER A 197 -1.90 -1.22 -24.16
N HIS A 198 -0.63 -1.35 -24.53
CA HIS A 198 0.57 -0.66 -24.04
C HIS A 198 0.71 -0.28 -22.55
N LEU A 199 0.92 -1.24 -21.65
CA LEU A 199 2.01 -1.27 -20.64
C LEU A 199 1.86 -2.57 -19.82
N LEU A 200 2.93 -3.32 -19.62
CA LEU A 200 2.88 -4.55 -18.82
C LEU A 200 2.49 -4.20 -17.37
N PRO A 201 1.77 -5.07 -16.63
CA PRO A 201 1.43 -4.86 -15.21
C PRO A 201 2.62 -4.42 -14.35
N GLY A 202 3.82 -4.95 -14.64
CA GLY A 202 5.06 -4.55 -13.98
C GLY A 202 5.49 -3.10 -14.22
N VAL A 203 5.17 -2.50 -15.38
CA VAL A 203 5.51 -1.08 -15.64
C VAL A 203 4.63 -0.14 -14.83
N TYR A 204 3.35 -0.46 -14.68
CA TYR A 204 2.45 0.32 -13.82
C TYR A 204 2.84 0.24 -12.36
N GLN A 205 3.24 -0.95 -11.88
CA GLN A 205 3.79 -1.10 -10.54
C GLN A 205 5.03 -0.23 -10.35
N VAL A 206 5.93 -0.19 -11.34
CA VAL A 206 7.12 0.69 -11.29
C VAL A 206 6.72 2.16 -11.24
N ILE A 207 5.75 2.60 -12.06
CA ILE A 207 5.23 3.97 -12.02
C ILE A 207 4.65 4.29 -10.65
N PHE A 208 3.79 3.41 -10.10
CA PHE A 208 3.20 3.59 -8.78
C PHE A 208 4.26 3.66 -7.67
N ASN A 209 5.25 2.76 -7.69
CA ASN A 209 6.35 2.74 -6.73
C ASN A 209 7.19 4.03 -6.81
N ILE A 210 7.48 4.50 -8.03
CA ILE A 210 8.21 5.77 -8.25
C ILE A 210 7.36 6.95 -7.79
N SER A 211 6.07 7.01 -8.13
CA SER A 211 5.18 8.08 -7.71
C SER A 211 5.03 8.15 -6.19
N THR A 212 4.82 7.02 -5.52
CA THR A 212 4.73 6.94 -4.05
C THR A 212 6.04 7.27 -3.37
N LEU A 213 7.18 6.88 -3.95
CA LEU A 213 8.49 7.33 -3.48
C LEU A 213 8.67 8.85 -3.65
N LEU A 214 8.38 9.41 -4.80
CA LEU A 214 8.54 10.85 -5.04
C LEU A 214 7.63 11.64 -4.09
N LEU A 215 6.40 11.17 -3.90
CA LEU A 215 5.47 11.70 -2.89
C LEU A 215 6.09 11.66 -1.50
N PHE A 216 6.65 10.52 -1.12
CA PHE A 216 7.29 10.33 0.18
C PHE A 216 8.55 11.19 0.37
N LEU A 217 9.42 11.30 -0.64
CA LEU A 217 10.62 12.12 -0.55
C LEU A 217 10.27 13.61 -0.49
N CYS A 218 9.24 14.06 -1.22
CA CYS A 218 8.73 15.42 -1.15
C CYS A 218 8.11 15.73 0.21
N THR A 219 7.31 14.81 0.79
CA THR A 219 6.76 15.00 2.13
C THR A 219 7.86 14.96 3.18
N TRP A 220 8.77 13.99 3.12
CA TRP A 220 9.92 13.88 4.00
C TRP A 220 10.81 15.12 3.94
N TRP A 221 11.14 15.61 2.75
CA TRP A 221 11.93 16.84 2.57
C TRP A 221 11.21 18.05 3.14
N GLY A 222 9.91 18.19 2.85
CA GLY A 222 9.08 19.27 3.40
C GLY A 222 9.02 19.25 4.93
N VAL A 223 8.99 18.06 5.54
CA VAL A 223 8.98 17.87 7.00
C VAL A 223 10.35 18.18 7.62
N THR A 224 11.42 17.65 7.05
CA THR A 224 12.80 17.71 7.61
C THR A 224 13.50 19.04 7.40
N TRP A 225 13.20 19.76 6.32
CA TRP A 225 13.87 21.02 5.99
C TRP A 225 13.10 22.28 6.41
N GLY A 226 11.98 22.13 7.12
CA GLY A 226 11.38 23.20 7.93
C GLY A 226 10.99 24.50 7.20
N THR A 227 10.91 24.51 5.87
CA THR A 227 10.38 25.70 5.17
C THR A 227 8.89 25.83 5.52
N ALA A 228 8.40 27.04 5.76
CA ALA A 228 7.01 27.31 6.18
C ALA A 228 5.92 26.72 5.23
N GLY A 229 6.31 26.26 4.02
CA GLY A 229 5.44 25.55 3.07
C GLY A 229 5.50 24.01 3.13
N GLY A 230 6.39 23.40 3.93
CA GLY A 230 6.55 21.95 4.02
C GLY A 230 5.30 21.19 4.45
N PRO A 231 4.60 21.62 5.53
CA PRO A 231 3.31 21.06 5.91
C PRO A 231 2.19 21.27 4.87
N LEU A 232 2.20 22.40 4.15
CA LEU A 232 1.26 22.69 3.06
C LEU A 232 1.51 21.80 1.83
N LEU A 233 2.78 21.53 1.50
CA LEU A 233 3.17 20.59 0.45
C LEU A 233 2.80 19.16 0.84
N ALA A 234 3.06 18.75 2.08
CA ALA A 234 2.66 17.43 2.58
C ALA A 234 1.13 17.26 2.55
N ALA A 235 0.37 18.27 3.01
CA ALA A 235 -1.09 18.27 2.92
C ALA A 235 -1.59 18.27 1.47
N GLY A 236 -1.02 19.08 0.59
CA GLY A 236 -1.35 19.12 -0.85
C GLY A 236 -1.09 17.79 -1.55
N PHE A 237 -0.05 17.05 -1.15
CA PHE A 237 0.25 15.72 -1.67
C PHE A 237 -0.59 14.61 -1.05
N THR A 238 -1.04 14.77 0.20
CA THR A 238 -2.05 13.87 0.79
C THR A 238 -3.39 13.97 0.05
N LEU A 239 -3.66 15.15 -0.51
CA LEU A 239 -4.80 15.42 -1.41
C LEU A 239 -4.51 15.04 -2.87
N ALA A 240 -3.29 14.63 -3.23
CA ALA A 240 -2.94 14.27 -4.60
C ALA A 240 -3.61 12.98 -5.09
N PRO A 241 -3.77 11.89 -4.30
CA PRO A 241 -4.56 10.75 -4.74
C PRO A 241 -6.04 11.10 -5.00
N PRO A 242 -6.75 11.87 -4.14
CA PRO A 242 -8.07 12.40 -4.47
C PRO A 242 -8.11 13.31 -5.71
N ALA A 243 -7.12 14.19 -5.89
CA ALA A 243 -7.04 15.07 -7.06
C ALA A 243 -6.74 14.30 -8.35
N MET A 244 -5.87 13.28 -8.27
CA MET A 244 -5.55 12.35 -9.37
C MET A 244 -6.76 11.50 -9.72
N ALA A 245 -7.48 10.94 -8.74
CA ALA A 245 -8.74 10.24 -8.97
C ALA A 245 -9.78 11.15 -9.63
N THR A 246 -9.86 12.42 -9.21
CA THR A 246 -10.72 13.42 -9.84
C THR A 246 -10.32 13.71 -11.29
N ALA A 247 -9.03 13.88 -11.58
CA ALA A 247 -8.54 14.10 -12.93
C ALA A 247 -8.78 12.87 -13.82
N LEU A 248 -8.53 11.66 -13.30
CA LEU A 248 -8.75 10.40 -13.99
C LEU A 248 -10.22 10.18 -14.29
N TYR A 249 -11.15 10.52 -13.39
CA TYR A 249 -12.60 10.53 -13.65
C TYR A 249 -12.97 11.36 -14.90
N TYR A 250 -12.43 12.58 -15.01
CA TYR A 250 -12.71 13.45 -16.17
C TYR A 250 -12.08 12.93 -17.46
N ILE A 251 -10.93 12.25 -17.37
CA ILE A 251 -10.20 11.69 -18.52
C ILE A 251 -10.84 10.38 -19.00
N SER A 252 -11.22 9.50 -18.09
CA SER A 252 -11.82 8.19 -18.38
C SER A 252 -13.27 8.27 -18.86
N LYS A 253 -13.92 9.43 -18.66
CA LYS A 253 -15.38 9.62 -18.85
C LYS A 253 -16.19 8.61 -18.06
N ASP A 254 -15.65 8.14 -16.94
CA ASP A 254 -16.36 7.26 -16.05
C ASP A 254 -17.63 7.97 -15.53
N LYS A 255 -18.72 7.23 -15.35
CA LYS A 255 -20.02 7.80 -14.94
C LYS A 255 -20.18 7.85 -13.42
N MET A 256 -19.20 7.35 -12.68
CA MET A 256 -19.27 7.28 -11.22
C MET A 256 -19.06 8.66 -10.57
N PRO A 257 -19.96 9.15 -9.70
CA PRO A 257 -19.83 10.46 -9.04
C PRO A 257 -18.46 10.66 -8.38
N ILE A 258 -17.99 11.91 -8.22
CA ILE A 258 -16.76 12.22 -7.44
C ILE A 258 -16.84 11.70 -6.00
N SER A 259 -18.04 11.67 -5.44
CA SER A 259 -18.31 11.09 -4.13
C SER A 259 -18.36 9.56 -4.15
N TRP A 260 -18.26 8.91 -5.31
CA TRP A 260 -17.72 7.58 -5.57
C TRP A 260 -16.72 6.91 -4.54
N PRO A 261 -16.95 5.85 -3.73
CA PRO A 261 -18.19 5.21 -3.27
C PRO A 261 -18.79 5.85 -2.00
N PHE A 262 -18.16 6.90 -1.49
CA PHE A 262 -18.60 7.75 -0.37
C PHE A 262 -19.91 8.54 -0.60
N GLN A 263 -20.75 8.26 -1.61
CA GLN A 263 -21.96 9.08 -1.85
C GLN A 263 -22.94 9.04 -0.69
N GLN A 264 -22.87 7.96 0.09
CA GLN A 264 -23.67 7.74 1.28
C GLN A 264 -22.86 7.98 2.57
N ASP A 265 -21.61 8.42 2.46
CA ASP A 265 -20.75 8.67 3.61
C ASP A 265 -20.78 10.17 4.01
N PRO A 266 -21.46 10.52 5.12
CA PRO A 266 -21.46 11.89 5.62
C PRO A 266 -20.11 12.31 6.25
N TRP A 267 -19.13 11.41 6.33
CA TRP A 267 -17.86 11.60 7.03
C TRP A 267 -16.65 11.73 6.09
N LEU A 268 -16.84 11.99 4.79
CA LEU A 268 -15.74 12.29 3.86
C LEU A 268 -14.73 13.36 4.38
N PRO A 269 -15.15 14.43 5.10
CA PRO A 269 -14.20 15.34 5.74
C PRO A 269 -13.32 14.68 6.81
N LEU A 270 -13.86 13.72 7.56
CA LEU A 270 -13.11 12.93 8.55
C LEU A 270 -12.05 12.05 7.87
N HIS A 271 -12.30 11.59 6.64
CA HIS A 271 -11.37 10.75 5.88
C HIS A 271 -10.12 11.55 5.48
N LEU A 272 -10.33 12.79 5.04
CA LEU A 272 -9.25 13.74 4.76
C LEU A 272 -8.47 14.10 6.04
N ILE A 273 -9.19 14.30 7.16
CA ILE A 273 -8.58 14.59 8.46
C ILE A 273 -7.77 13.39 8.98
N LEU A 274 -8.28 12.16 8.88
CA LEU A 274 -7.58 10.94 9.32
C LEU A 274 -6.36 10.63 8.43
N GLY A 275 -6.42 10.92 7.13
CA GLY A 275 -5.24 10.88 6.25
C GLY A 275 -4.15 11.86 6.71
N LEU A 276 -4.53 13.08 7.09
CA LEU A 276 -3.63 14.08 7.67
C LEU A 276 -3.11 13.67 9.06
N LEU A 277 -3.94 13.02 9.89
CA LEU A 277 -3.60 12.56 11.24
C LEU A 277 -2.72 11.30 11.28
N ASN A 278 -2.56 10.56 10.18
CA ASN A 278 -1.53 9.51 10.09
C ASN A 278 -0.15 10.09 9.76
N LEU A 279 -0.08 11.27 9.14
CA LEU A 279 1.16 11.96 8.79
C LEU A 279 1.67 12.90 9.90
N LEU A 280 0.76 13.50 10.68
CA LEU A 280 1.07 14.40 11.79
C LEU A 280 1.92 13.77 12.92
N PRO A 281 1.67 12.53 13.37
CA PRO A 281 2.52 11.86 14.34
C PRO A 281 3.92 11.60 13.81
N ILE A 282 4.04 11.21 12.53
CA ILE A 282 5.34 11.04 11.85
C ILE A 282 6.07 12.39 11.78
N TYR A 283 5.37 13.49 11.48
CA TYR A 283 5.89 14.86 11.50
C TYR A 283 6.43 15.27 12.88
N HIS A 284 5.67 15.03 13.95
CA HIS A 284 6.10 15.37 15.31
C HIS A 284 7.24 14.47 15.83
N ILE A 285 7.25 13.20 15.44
CA ILE A 285 8.35 12.28 15.76
C ILE A 285 9.61 12.74 15.05
N ILE A 286 9.59 13.00 13.73
CA ILE A 286 10.74 13.50 12.97
C ILE A 286 11.28 14.82 13.56
N LEU A 287 10.40 15.75 13.95
CA LEU A 287 10.82 16.99 14.62
C LEU A 287 11.44 16.77 16.01
N ALA A 288 11.05 15.71 16.72
CA ALA A 288 11.59 15.38 18.04
C ALA A 288 12.94 14.63 17.98
N ILE A 289 13.28 14.01 16.85
CA ILE A 289 14.56 13.31 16.63
C ILE A 289 15.53 14.08 15.70
N ALA A 290 15.08 15.19 15.10
CA ALA A 290 15.96 16.09 14.35
C ALA A 290 16.79 16.94 15.33
N PRO A 291 18.14 16.90 15.26
CA PRO A 291 19.02 17.70 16.10
C PRO A 291 18.95 19.21 15.80
#